data_AF-A0A5B0S4C2-F1
#
_entry.id   AF-A0A5B0S4C2-F1
#
_cell.length_a   1.000
_cell.length_b   1.000
_cell.length_c   1.000
_cell.angle_alpha   90.00
_cell.angle_beta   90.00
_cell.angle_gamma   90.00
#
_symmetry.space_group_name_H-M   'P 1'
#
loop_
_entity.id
_entity.type
_entity.pdbx_description
1 polymer ?
#
loop_
_entity_poly.entity_id
_entity_poly.type
_entity_poly.pdbx_seq_one_letter_code
_entity_poly.pdbx_strand_id
1 'polypeptide(L)'
;MGASFRNIGEIEELVGCDFLTISPALLDQLHKSDKKIEQKLSVAQATTGEKLPKVSYVDDEAAFRWALFSETMAWDKLHEGIRKFAEDAETLKEMLKEKLQK
;
A
#
# COMPACT_ATOMS: atom_id res chain seq x y z
N MET A 1 0.00 -6.69 4.36
CA MET A 1 1.17 -5.84 4.68
C MET A 1 0.87 -4.42 4.28
N GLY A 2 0.73 -3.49 5.23
CA GLY A 2 0.51 -2.06 4.95
C GLY A 2 1.76 -1.40 4.35
N ALA A 3 1.58 -0.45 3.44
CA ALA A 3 2.66 0.19 2.69
C ALA A 3 2.30 1.62 2.28
N SER A 4 3.29 2.39 1.82
CA SER A 4 3.12 3.74 1.25
C SER A 4 2.53 4.75 2.25
N PHE A 5 3.10 4.82 3.45
CA PHE A 5 2.74 5.81 4.46
C PHE A 5 3.20 7.22 4.09
N ARG A 6 2.46 8.23 4.54
CA ARG A 6 2.77 9.66 4.41
C ARG A 6 3.22 10.27 5.72
N ASN A 7 2.83 9.68 6.85
CA ASN A 7 3.21 10.16 8.18
C ASN A 7 3.19 9.01 9.21
N ILE A 8 3.75 9.25 10.39
CA ILE A 8 3.81 8.26 11.47
C ILE A 8 2.44 7.97 12.10
N GLY A 9 1.47 8.90 12.02
CA GLY A 9 0.12 8.70 12.55
C GLY A 9 -0.64 7.59 11.82
N GLU A 10 -0.52 7.51 10.50
CA GLU A 10 -1.10 6.40 9.71
C GLU A 10 -0.52 5.04 10.13
N ILE A 11 0.77 5.00 10.50
CA ILE A 11 1.44 3.79 10.97
C ILE A 11 0.92 3.42 12.36
N GLU A 12 0.84 4.40 13.26
CA GLU A 12 0.34 4.23 14.63
C GLU A 12 -1.11 3.72 14.66
N GLU A 13 -1.96 4.19 13.74
CA GLU A 13 -3.36 3.73 13.65
C GLU A 13 -3.51 2.30 13.08
N LEU A 14 -2.44 1.72 12.53
CA LEU A 14 -2.43 0.35 12.00
C LEU A 14 -1.61 -0.62 12.86
N VAL A 15 -1.21 -0.22 14.07
CA VAL A 15 -0.46 -1.08 14.99
C VAL A 15 -1.26 -2.33 15.31
N GLY A 16 -0.65 -3.50 15.08
CA GLY A 16 -1.30 -4.79 15.18
C GLY A 16 -1.66 -5.43 13.82
N CYS A 17 -1.45 -4.72 12.71
CA CYS A 17 -1.37 -5.35 11.39
C CYS A 17 -0.17 -6.31 11.33
N ASP A 18 -0.29 -7.43 10.60
CA ASP A 18 0.75 -8.47 10.54
C ASP A 18 2.13 -7.92 10.14
N PHE A 19 2.17 -7.04 9.14
CA PHE A 19 3.40 -6.45 8.62
C PHE A 19 3.15 -5.04 8.09
N LEU A 20 4.12 -4.14 8.28
CA LEU A 20 4.15 -2.78 7.73
C LEU A 20 5.52 -2.54 7.08
N THR A 21 5.54 -2.08 5.81
CA THR A 21 6.76 -1.61 5.15
C THR A 21 6.83 -0.09 5.22
N ILE A 22 7.91 0.42 5.83
CA ILE A 22 8.03 1.81 6.26
C ILE A 22 9.31 2.40 5.67
N SER A 23 9.24 3.63 5.16
CA SER A 23 10.40 4.33 4.60
C SER A 23 11.42 4.67 5.71
N PRO A 24 12.73 4.75 5.38
CA PRO A 24 13.76 5.08 6.38
C PRO A 24 13.49 6.40 7.12
N ALA A 25 12.95 7.41 6.42
CA ALA A 25 12.62 8.70 7.02
C ALA A 25 11.52 8.60 8.10
N LEU A 26 10.49 7.78 7.87
CA LEU A 26 9.43 7.57 8.85
C LEU A 26 9.87 6.63 9.98
N LEU A 27 10.74 5.65 9.69
CA LEU A 27 11.38 4.81 10.72
C LEU A 27 12.21 5.66 11.69
N ASP A 28 12.98 6.62 11.20
CA ASP A 28 13.76 7.53 12.04
C ASP A 28 12.87 8.42 12.93
N GLN A 29 11.75 8.92 12.38
CA GLN A 29 10.75 9.65 13.17
C GLN A 29 10.13 8.79 14.28
N LEU A 30 9.77 7.54 13.96
CA LEU A 30 9.25 6.60 14.95
C LEU A 30 10.29 6.28 16.01
N HIS A 31 11.55 6.08 15.63
CA HIS A 31 12.64 5.76 16.55
C HIS A 31 12.92 6.90 17.54
N LYS A 32 12.74 8.16 17.11
CA LYS A 32 12.93 9.35 17.94
C LYS A 32 11.71 9.73 18.78
N SER A 33 10.59 9.04 18.60
CA SER A 33 9.35 9.32 19.31
C SER A 33 9.28 8.54 20.61
N ASP A 34 9.04 9.24 21.72
CA ASP A 34 8.73 8.63 23.02
C ASP A 34 7.24 8.37 23.22
N LYS A 35 6.43 8.56 22.17
CA LYS A 35 4.98 8.35 22.24
C LYS A 35 4.70 6.88 22.49
N LYS A 36 3.87 6.60 23.49
CA LYS A 36 3.39 5.25 23.75
C LYS A 36 2.56 4.76 22.56
N ILE A 37 2.96 3.62 22.01
CA ILE A 37 2.24 2.93 20.94
C ILE A 37 1.24 1.95 21.57
N GLU A 38 -0.01 2.02 21.14
CA GLU A 38 -1.08 1.13 21.58
C GLU A 38 -1.59 0.30 20.40
N GLN A 39 -1.92 -0.96 20.65
CA GLN A 39 -2.45 -1.84 19.61
C GLN A 39 -3.85 -1.38 19.17
N LYS A 40 -4.03 -1.21 17.86
CA LYS A 40 -5.27 -0.75 17.22
C LYS A 40 -6.01 -1.87 16.51
N LEU A 41 -5.26 -2.82 15.95
CA LEU A 41 -5.79 -3.94 15.18
C LEU A 41 -5.52 -5.26 15.92
N SER A 42 -6.56 -6.07 16.10
CA SER A 42 -6.44 -7.44 16.62
C SER A 42 -7.53 -8.34 16.04
N VAL A 43 -7.23 -9.63 15.89
CA VAL A 43 -8.19 -10.64 15.39
C VAL A 43 -9.42 -10.74 16.30
N ALA A 44 -9.21 -10.68 17.63
CA ALA A 44 -10.29 -10.73 18.60
C ALA A 44 -11.29 -9.57 18.41
N GLN A 45 -10.80 -8.36 18.17
CA GLN A 45 -11.67 -7.19 17.92
C GLN A 45 -12.28 -7.21 16.52
N ALA A 46 -11.55 -7.66 15.50
CA ALA A 46 -12.05 -7.70 14.12
C ALA A 46 -13.25 -8.65 13.94
N THR A 47 -13.40 -9.66 14.80
CA THR A 47 -14.47 -10.67 14.69
C THR A 47 -15.77 -10.29 15.40
N THR A 48 -15.81 -9.20 16.17
CA THR A 48 -17.01 -8.75 16.92
C THR A 48 -17.91 -7.83 16.11
N GLY A 49 -17.42 -7.28 15.00
CA GLY A 49 -18.15 -6.36 14.13
C GLY A 49 -19.14 -7.05 13.17
N GLU A 50 -19.86 -6.22 12.41
CA GLU A 50 -20.71 -6.70 11.33
C GLU A 50 -19.88 -7.42 10.26
N LYS A 51 -20.32 -8.62 9.88
CA LYS A 51 -19.66 -9.41 8.85
C LYS A 51 -20.09 -8.93 7.48
N LEU A 52 -19.14 -8.41 6.71
CA LEU A 52 -19.35 -8.17 5.30
C LEU A 52 -19.64 -9.49 4.55
N PRO A 53 -20.56 -9.49 3.57
CA PRO A 53 -20.83 -10.67 2.78
C PRO A 53 -19.58 -11.08 2.00
N LYS A 54 -19.32 -12.39 1.95
CA LYS A 54 -18.21 -12.91 1.15
C LYS A 54 -18.56 -12.77 -0.33
N VAL A 55 -17.75 -12.01 -1.05
CA VAL A 55 -17.82 -11.86 -2.52
C VAL A 55 -16.62 -12.54 -3.16
N SER A 56 -16.74 -12.95 -4.43
CA SER A 56 -15.64 -13.52 -5.22
C SER A 56 -15.65 -12.94 -6.62
N TYR A 57 -14.47 -12.62 -7.13
CA TYR A 57 -14.24 -12.10 -8.47
C TYR A 57 -13.22 -12.94 -9.27
N VAL A 58 -12.66 -14.00 -8.67
CA VAL A 58 -11.51 -14.73 -9.23
C VAL A 58 -11.79 -15.41 -10.57
N ASP A 59 -13.02 -15.88 -10.77
CA ASP A 59 -13.48 -16.56 -11.98
C ASP A 59 -14.38 -15.68 -12.87
N ASP A 60 -14.52 -14.39 -12.55
CA ASP A 60 -15.38 -13.44 -13.29
C ASP A 60 -14.67 -12.10 -13.51
N GLU A 61 -13.95 -12.03 -14.64
CA GLU A 61 -13.21 -10.83 -15.04
C GLU A 61 -14.12 -9.62 -15.30
N ALA A 62 -15.32 -9.83 -15.86
CA ALA A 62 -16.22 -8.73 -16.20
C ALA A 62 -16.75 -8.05 -14.93
N ALA A 63 -17.16 -8.85 -13.94
CA ALA A 63 -17.57 -8.33 -12.64
C ALA A 63 -16.42 -7.61 -11.92
N PHE A 64 -15.20 -8.17 -11.95
CA PHE A 64 -14.02 -7.53 -11.37
C PHE A 64 -13.75 -6.16 -11.99
N ARG A 65 -13.72 -6.08 -13.32
CA ARG A 65 -13.44 -4.83 -14.06
C ARG A 65 -14.48 -3.77 -13.77
N TRP A 66 -15.76 -4.15 -13.71
CA TRP A 66 -16.83 -3.21 -13.39
C TRP A 66 -16.73 -2.68 -11.96
N ALA A 67 -16.46 -3.56 -10.98
CA ALA A 67 -16.27 -3.16 -9.58
C ALA A 67 -15.08 -2.21 -9.42
N LEU A 68 -13.94 -2.53 -10.05
CA LEU A 68 -12.74 -1.68 -10.02
C LEU A 68 -12.98 -0.33 -10.70
N PHE A 69 -13.65 -0.31 -11.86
CA PHE A 69 -13.99 0.92 -12.57
C PHE A 69 -14.94 1.81 -11.78
N SER A 70 -15.84 1.22 -11.00
CA SER A 70 -16.81 1.95 -10.18
C SER A 70 -16.15 2.67 -8.98
N GLU A 71 -14.96 2.24 -8.55
CA GLU A 71 -14.19 2.87 -7.48
C GLU A 71 -13.15 3.84 -8.04
N THR A 72 -13.55 5.11 -8.21
CA THR A 72 -12.73 6.16 -8.85
C THR A 72 -11.30 6.24 -8.28
N MET A 73 -11.15 6.24 -6.95
CA MET A 73 -9.83 6.35 -6.32
C MET A 73 -8.93 5.16 -6.66
N ALA A 74 -9.48 3.94 -6.59
CA ALA A 74 -8.74 2.72 -6.88
C ALA A 74 -8.35 2.66 -8.37
N TRP A 75 -9.29 2.99 -9.26
CA TRP A 75 -9.06 3.07 -10.69
C TRP A 75 -7.93 4.03 -11.03
N ASP A 76 -8.01 5.27 -10.57
CA ASP A 76 -7.04 6.31 -10.91
C ASP A 76 -5.66 5.99 -10.34
N LYS A 77 -5.57 5.59 -9.07
CA LYS A 77 -4.29 5.32 -8.41
C LYS A 77 -3.59 4.08 -8.95
N LEU A 78 -4.34 3.06 -9.37
CA LEU A 78 -3.75 1.90 -10.05
C LEU A 78 -3.08 2.31 -11.36
N HIS A 79 -3.80 3.02 -12.23
CA HIS A 79 -3.27 3.41 -13.53
C HIS A 79 -2.15 4.45 -13.44
N GLU A 80 -2.25 5.40 -12.49
CA GLU A 80 -1.18 6.35 -12.19
C GLU A 80 0.08 5.63 -11.74
N GLY A 81 -0.04 4.66 -10.82
CA GLY A 81 1.09 3.89 -10.31
C GLY A 81 1.80 3.08 -11.40
N ILE A 82 1.03 2.39 -12.27
CA ILE A 82 1.59 1.62 -13.39
C ILE A 82 2.42 2.52 -14.32
N ARG A 83 1.91 3.70 -14.68
CA ARG A 83 2.62 4.64 -15.56
C ARG A 83 3.93 5.13 -14.92
N LYS A 84 3.88 5.55 -13.66
CA LYS A 84 5.07 6.03 -12.94
C LYS A 84 6.16 4.98 -12.83
N PHE A 85 5.80 3.74 -12.51
CA PHE A 85 6.79 2.66 -12.46
C PHE A 85 7.37 2.32 -13.85
N ALA A 86 6.59 2.46 -14.92
CA ALA A 86 7.11 2.28 -16.29
C ALA A 86 8.08 3.39 -16.68
N GLU A 87 7.79 4.65 -16.32
CA GLU A 87 8.68 5.80 -16.52
C GLU A 87 10.01 5.64 -15.76
N ASP A 88 9.95 5.21 -14.50
CA ASP A 88 11.14 4.90 -13.70
C ASP A 88 11.98 3.76 -14.31
N ALA A 89 11.32 2.75 -14.87
CA ALA A 89 11.99 1.62 -15.52
C ALA A 89 12.72 2.03 -16.82
N GLU A 90 12.13 2.90 -17.64
CA GLU A 90 12.80 3.44 -18.83
C GLU A 90 13.98 4.32 -18.45
N THR A 91 13.82 5.19 -17.45
CA THR A 91 14.92 6.01 -16.90
C THR A 91 16.08 5.13 -16.44
N LEU A 92 15.79 4.03 -15.73
CA LEU A 92 16.82 3.07 -15.31
C LEU A 92 17.52 2.41 -16.50
N LYS A 93 16.78 2.01 -17.55
CA LYS A 93 17.37 1.40 -18.76
C LYS A 93 18.34 2.35 -19.46
N GLU A 94 18.00 3.64 -19.54
CA GLU A 94 18.87 4.65 -20.14
C GLU A 94 20.17 4.83 -19.35
N MET A 95 20.06 4.98 -18.02
CA MET A 95 21.23 5.05 -17.14
C MET A 95 22.15 3.82 -17.27
N LEU A 96 21.58 2.63 -17.44
CA LEU A 96 22.35 1.41 -17.65
C LEU A 96 23.05 1.39 -19.01
N LYS A 97 22.38 1.82 -20.09
CA LYS A 97 23.00 1.92 -21.43
C LYS A 97 24.21 2.84 -21.41
N GLU A 98 24.10 4.02 -20.79
CA GLU A 98 25.21 4.97 -20.67
C GLU A 98 26.42 4.38 -19.93
N LYS A 99 26.17 3.57 -18.88
CA LYS A 99 27.24 2.91 -18.11
C LYS A 99 27.90 1.76 -18.86
N LEU A 100 27.18 1.08 -19.74
CA LEU A 100 27.68 -0.06 -20.52
C LEU A 100 28.39 0.35 -21.81
N GLN A 101 28.20 1.58 -22.30
CA GLN A 101 28.82 2.12 -23.51
C GLN A 101 30.16 2.84 -23.26
N LYS A 102 30.60 2.93 -22.00
CA LYS A 102 31.96 3.34 -21.63
C LYS A 102 32.90 2.14 -21.53
#